data_AF-A0A2D0IBR7-F1
#
_entry.id   AF-A0A2D0IBR7-F1
#
_cell.length_a   1.000
_cell.length_b   1.000
_cell.length_c   1.000
_cell.angle_alpha   90.00
_cell.angle_beta   90.00
_cell.angle_gamma   90.00
#
_symmetry.space_group_name_H-M   'P 1'
#
loop_
_entity.id
_entity.type
_entity.pdbx_description
1 polymer ?
#
loop_
_entity_poly.entity_id
_entity_poly.type
_entity_poly.pdbx_seq_one_letter_code
_entity_poly.pdbx_strand_id
1 'polypeptide(L)'
;MLAAHLLLLSGMHFDGLPAEQPLSRPLITRTVAAPPVQPEPLPQAVAPQPKPARPRPAPPPAYEPNPPIASAEYAPDATNSIANESPPVATENTPTVPPEAEPPAATPAAETRSPATAVPGSLRIQYQLYGEVRSFPYTAKAELLWAHDGEAYEAQLEISAFLLGSRRQTSRGQLTPEGLRPKRFGDKVRSEVAAHFEYDKGKVIFSANTPEATLQPGAQDQLSIFVQIASLIAAEPQRYPRGTAIEMQAVGPRESDNWRFVVDGEEQLKLPGGEQDTLKLTRAPRQPHELTVELWLAPTLGYLPVRIKLTQDNGDFIDQQWRSSGPP
;
A
#
# COMPACT_ATOMS: atom_id res chain seq x y z
N MET A 1 -16.36 -15.00 7.86
CA MET A 1 -16.79 -14.54 6.52
C MET A 1 -15.81 -15.11 5.51
N LEU A 2 -16.35 -15.76 4.48
CA LEU A 2 -15.66 -16.60 3.49
C LEU A 2 -14.89 -15.78 2.41
N ALA A 3 -14.36 -14.60 2.73
CA ALA A 3 -14.08 -13.54 1.75
C ALA A 3 -12.61 -13.42 1.27
N ALA A 4 -11.67 -14.21 1.81
CA ALA A 4 -10.24 -14.06 1.47
C ALA A 4 -9.89 -14.47 0.02
N HIS A 5 -10.75 -15.26 -0.64
CA HIS A 5 -10.62 -15.61 -2.07
C HIS A 5 -11.03 -14.50 -3.05
N LEU A 6 -11.74 -13.48 -2.58
CA LEU A 6 -12.33 -12.49 -3.47
C LEU A 6 -11.44 -11.29 -3.81
N LEU A 7 -10.25 -11.21 -3.24
CA LEU A 7 -9.40 -10.05 -3.44
C LEU A 7 -8.45 -10.24 -4.62
N LEU A 8 -7.53 -11.20 -4.63
CA LEU A 8 -6.53 -11.22 -5.72
C LEU A 8 -7.00 -11.68 -7.10
N LEU A 9 -8.03 -12.53 -7.16
CA LEU A 9 -8.49 -13.12 -8.42
C LEU A 9 -9.98 -12.95 -8.68
N SER A 10 -10.77 -12.48 -7.71
CA SER A 10 -12.19 -12.41 -8.01
C SER A 10 -12.54 -11.20 -8.87
N GLY A 11 -13.35 -11.50 -9.89
CA GLY A 11 -13.58 -10.65 -11.04
C GLY A 11 -12.75 -11.04 -12.27
N MET A 12 -11.65 -11.79 -12.11
CA MET A 12 -10.99 -12.47 -13.24
C MET A 12 -11.81 -13.72 -13.60
N HIS A 13 -12.15 -13.87 -14.88
CA HIS A 13 -13.03 -14.95 -15.33
C HIS A 13 -12.22 -16.20 -15.62
N PHE A 14 -12.29 -17.19 -14.72
CA PHE A 14 -11.67 -18.51 -14.91
C PHE A 14 -12.61 -19.53 -15.56
N ASP A 15 -13.87 -19.15 -15.83
CA ASP A 15 -14.82 -19.95 -16.61
C ASP A 15 -14.34 -19.99 -18.07
N GLY A 16 -13.47 -20.96 -18.37
CA GLY A 16 -12.93 -21.17 -19.72
C GLY A 16 -11.44 -21.44 -19.80
N LEU A 17 -10.74 -21.77 -18.71
CA LEU A 17 -9.40 -22.35 -18.82
C LEU A 17 -9.49 -23.56 -19.77
N PRO A 18 -8.74 -23.57 -20.89
CA PRO A 18 -8.77 -24.70 -21.79
C PRO A 18 -8.27 -25.93 -21.02
N ALA A 19 -9.14 -26.92 -20.84
CA ALA A 19 -8.69 -28.26 -20.50
C ALA A 19 -7.65 -28.64 -21.56
N GLU A 20 -6.45 -29.08 -21.13
CA GLU A 20 -5.47 -29.66 -22.05
C GLU A 20 -6.16 -30.80 -22.81
N GLN A 21 -6.54 -30.55 -24.06
CA GLN A 21 -6.77 -31.64 -24.97
C GLN A 21 -5.39 -32.23 -25.26
N PRO A 22 -5.14 -33.52 -24.97
CA PRO A 22 -3.92 -34.13 -25.48
C PRO A 22 -3.95 -33.97 -26.99
N LEU A 23 -2.98 -33.24 -27.55
CA LEU A 23 -2.78 -33.10 -28.98
C LEU A 23 -2.31 -34.46 -29.54
N SER A 24 -3.25 -35.40 -29.68
CA SER A 24 -3.07 -36.66 -30.40
C SER A 24 -3.36 -36.46 -31.88
N ARG A 25 -2.70 -35.47 -32.49
CA ARG A 25 -2.67 -35.33 -33.95
C ARG A 25 -1.22 -35.45 -34.43
N PRO A 26 -0.91 -36.37 -35.34
CA PRO A 26 0.42 -36.42 -35.94
C PRO A 26 0.70 -35.08 -36.63
N LEU A 27 1.86 -34.48 -36.38
CA LEU A 27 2.35 -33.36 -37.17
C LEU A 27 2.54 -33.86 -38.61
N ILE A 28 1.65 -33.47 -39.51
CA ILE A 28 1.90 -33.56 -40.95
C ILE A 28 2.68 -32.30 -41.34
N THR A 29 3.99 -32.45 -41.46
CA THR A 29 4.85 -31.40 -42.01
C THR A 29 4.63 -31.38 -43.52
N ARG A 30 3.86 -30.42 -44.02
CA ARG A 30 3.79 -30.13 -45.46
C ARG A 30 4.70 -28.95 -45.74
N THR A 31 5.81 -29.20 -46.43
CA THR A 31 6.74 -28.15 -46.86
C THR A 31 6.03 -27.26 -47.88
N VAL A 32 5.72 -26.03 -47.49
CA VAL A 32 5.24 -25.00 -48.42
C VAL A 32 6.46 -24.24 -48.92
N ALA A 33 6.74 -24.38 -50.22
CA ALA A 33 7.74 -23.54 -50.87
C ALA A 33 7.22 -22.09 -50.90
N ALA A 34 8.00 -21.16 -50.34
CA ALA A 34 7.66 -19.75 -50.33
C ALA A 34 7.67 -19.18 -51.77
N PRO A 35 6.66 -18.43 -52.20
CA PRO A 35 6.71 -17.71 -53.47
C PRO A 35 7.77 -16.60 -53.41
N PRO A 36 8.39 -16.24 -54.54
CA PRO A 36 9.42 -15.19 -54.58
C PRO A 36 8.82 -13.84 -54.18
N VAL A 37 9.49 -13.19 -53.23
CA VAL A 37 9.15 -11.83 -52.76
C VAL A 37 9.46 -10.85 -53.89
N GLN A 38 8.44 -10.19 -54.42
CA GLN A 38 8.64 -9.01 -55.27
C GLN A 38 9.07 -7.84 -54.39
N PRO A 39 10.07 -7.04 -54.79
CA PRO A 39 10.47 -5.86 -54.04
C PRO A 39 9.32 -4.84 -54.01
N GLU A 40 8.92 -4.48 -52.80
CA GLU A 40 7.91 -3.46 -52.54
C GLU A 40 8.42 -2.08 -53.01
N PRO A 41 7.59 -1.24 -53.66
CA PRO A 41 8.00 0.10 -54.05
C PRO A 41 8.30 0.95 -52.82
N LEU A 42 9.45 1.64 -52.83
CA LEU A 42 9.82 2.60 -51.80
C LEU A 42 8.70 3.64 -51.57
N PRO A 43 8.32 3.93 -50.31
CA PRO A 43 7.34 4.96 -50.00
C PRO A 43 7.84 6.33 -50.51
N GLN A 44 7.04 6.97 -51.36
CA GLN A 44 7.29 8.36 -51.75
C GLN A 44 7.14 9.27 -50.52
N ALA A 45 8.14 10.14 -50.32
CA ALA A 45 8.15 11.12 -49.25
C ALA A 45 6.97 12.09 -49.41
N VAL A 46 6.03 12.04 -48.47
CA VAL A 46 4.93 13.02 -48.37
C VAL A 46 5.50 14.33 -47.81
N ALA A 47 5.30 15.43 -48.54
CA ALA A 47 5.69 16.77 -48.09
C ALA A 47 4.98 17.14 -46.78
N PRO A 48 5.67 17.81 -45.82
CA PRO A 48 5.09 18.13 -44.53
C PRO A 48 3.95 19.16 -44.68
N GLN A 49 2.77 18.82 -44.15
CA GLN A 49 1.67 19.76 -44.00
C GLN A 49 1.98 20.79 -42.89
N PRO A 50 1.58 22.07 -43.06
CA PRO A 50 1.83 23.09 -42.05
C PRO A 50 1.02 22.82 -40.77
N LYS A 51 1.68 22.97 -39.62
CA LYS A 51 1.07 22.85 -38.29
C LYS A 51 -0.01 23.92 -38.08
N PRO A 52 -1.18 23.58 -37.52
CA PRO A 52 -2.17 24.58 -37.11
C PRO A 52 -1.61 25.50 -36.03
N ALA A 53 -1.85 26.80 -36.16
CA ALA A 53 -1.51 27.78 -35.14
C ALA A 53 -2.30 27.53 -33.86
N ARG A 54 -1.59 27.52 -32.73
CA ARG A 54 -2.18 27.34 -31.39
C ARG A 54 -3.06 28.57 -31.06
N PRO A 55 -4.32 28.40 -30.61
CA PRO A 55 -5.13 29.51 -30.14
C PRO A 55 -4.48 30.19 -28.93
N ARG A 56 -4.49 31.53 -28.92
CA ARG A 56 -4.03 32.35 -27.79
C ARG A 56 -4.95 32.10 -26.58
N PRO A 57 -4.41 31.92 -25.36
CA PRO A 57 -5.24 31.79 -24.16
C PRO A 57 -6.10 33.05 -23.97
N ALA A 58 -7.38 32.85 -23.65
CA ALA A 58 -8.27 33.93 -23.23
C ALA A 58 -7.78 34.51 -21.88
N PRO A 59 -7.90 35.83 -21.64
CA PRO A 59 -7.58 36.42 -20.36
C PRO A 59 -8.51 35.88 -19.26
N PRO A 60 -8.04 35.78 -18.00
CA PRO A 60 -8.88 35.36 -16.89
C PRO A 60 -10.01 36.38 -16.65
N PRO A 61 -11.18 35.93 -16.15
CA PRO A 61 -12.25 36.84 -15.77
C PRO A 61 -11.78 37.75 -14.63
N ALA A 62 -12.17 39.03 -14.70
CA ALA A 62 -11.92 40.01 -13.65
C ALA A 62 -12.65 39.58 -12.36
N TYR A 63 -11.92 39.56 -11.25
CA TYR A 63 -12.50 39.38 -9.92
C TYR A 63 -13.30 40.63 -9.55
N GLU A 64 -14.62 40.48 -9.40
CA GLU A 64 -15.41 41.45 -8.63
C GLU A 64 -15.18 41.20 -7.13
N PRO A 65 -14.86 42.22 -6.33
CA PRO A 65 -14.75 42.08 -4.90
C PRO A 65 -16.13 41.85 -4.27
N ASN A 66 -16.26 40.82 -3.44
CA ASN A 66 -17.44 40.59 -2.61
C ASN A 66 -17.70 41.81 -1.70
N PRO A 67 -18.98 42.20 -1.48
CA PRO A 67 -19.31 43.27 -0.55
C PRO A 67 -19.00 42.85 0.90
N PRO A 68 -18.67 43.80 1.78
CA PRO A 68 -18.37 43.51 3.18
C PRO A 68 -19.63 43.02 3.90
N ILE A 69 -19.49 41.94 4.67
CA ILE A 69 -20.52 41.48 5.60
C ILE A 69 -20.56 42.46 6.77
N ALA A 70 -21.74 43.01 7.01
CA ALA A 70 -22.02 43.94 8.09
C ALA A 70 -21.84 43.29 9.47
N SER A 71 -21.07 43.95 10.32
CA SER A 71 -20.99 43.70 11.76
C SER A 71 -22.36 43.96 12.41
N ALA A 72 -22.93 42.93 13.05
CA ALA A 72 -24.01 43.11 14.00
C ALA A 72 -23.42 43.22 15.40
N GLU A 73 -23.33 44.46 15.86
CA GLU A 73 -22.99 44.87 17.21
C GLU A 73 -24.30 44.93 18.02
N TYR A 74 -24.34 44.26 19.17
CA TYR A 74 -25.28 44.59 20.24
C TYR A 74 -24.50 44.57 21.56
N ALA A 75 -24.39 45.77 22.13
CA ALA A 75 -23.85 46.09 23.45
C ALA A 75 -25.03 46.20 24.47
N PRO A 76 -24.84 46.76 25.69
CA PRO A 76 -24.26 46.12 26.87
C PRO A 76 -25.18 46.29 28.12
N ASP A 77 -24.57 46.28 29.31
CA ASP A 77 -25.07 46.58 30.67
C ASP A 77 -25.45 45.35 31.54
N ALA A 78 -25.05 45.22 32.81
CA ALA A 78 -24.52 46.21 33.75
C ALA A 78 -23.67 45.57 34.88
N THR A 79 -22.52 46.21 35.14
CA THR A 79 -22.04 46.74 36.44
C THR A 79 -21.90 45.86 37.69
N ASN A 80 -20.67 45.96 38.24
CA ASN A 80 -20.26 46.24 39.64
C ASN A 80 -19.42 45.13 40.29
N SER A 81 -18.38 45.40 41.09
CA SER A 81 -17.50 46.55 41.28
C SER A 81 -16.52 46.16 42.41
N ILE A 82 -15.27 46.62 42.29
CA ILE A 82 -14.27 46.90 43.34
C ILE A 82 -13.49 45.75 44.00
N ALA A 83 -12.20 46.08 44.15
CA ALA A 83 -11.03 45.38 44.65
C ALA A 83 -10.87 45.39 46.19
N ASN A 84 -9.65 45.05 46.63
CA ASN A 84 -9.07 44.89 47.99
C ASN A 84 -9.27 43.48 48.58
N GLU A 85 -8.30 42.83 49.23
CA GLU A 85 -7.02 43.23 49.85
C GLU A 85 -6.21 41.94 50.13
N SER A 86 -4.91 42.05 50.39
CA SER A 86 -4.10 41.02 51.09
C SER A 86 -3.53 41.66 52.38
N PRO A 87 -2.86 40.92 53.27
CA PRO A 87 -3.29 39.89 54.24
C PRO A 87 -3.14 40.41 55.70
N PRO A 88 -3.32 39.59 56.78
CA PRO A 88 -2.13 39.03 57.45
C PRO A 88 -2.30 37.69 58.26
N VAL A 89 -1.21 36.91 58.27
CA VAL A 89 -0.47 36.26 59.40
C VAL A 89 -1.16 35.50 60.58
N ALA A 90 -0.69 34.23 60.76
CA ALA A 90 -0.51 33.40 61.98
C ALA A 90 -1.77 32.80 62.69
N THR A 91 -1.78 31.61 63.33
CA THR A 91 -0.75 30.69 63.84
C THR A 91 -1.36 29.27 64.04
N GLU A 92 -0.50 28.24 63.99
CA GLU A 92 -0.51 26.94 64.71
C GLU A 92 -1.78 26.08 64.84
N ASN A 93 -1.68 24.82 64.39
CA ASN A 93 -1.49 23.67 65.29
C ASN A 93 -1.25 22.37 64.49
N THR A 94 -0.06 21.80 64.67
CA THR A 94 0.29 20.42 64.30
C THR A 94 -0.04 19.50 65.48
N PRO A 95 -0.32 18.20 65.23
CA PRO A 95 0.62 17.22 65.77
C PRO A 95 1.00 16.08 64.81
N THR A 96 2.27 15.70 64.99
CA THR A 96 3.17 14.73 64.35
C THR A 96 2.81 13.25 64.51
N VAL A 97 3.08 12.43 63.47
CA VAL A 97 3.45 10.99 63.52
C VAL A 97 4.47 10.68 62.36
N PRO A 98 5.46 9.75 62.54
CA PRO A 98 6.85 9.78 61.99
C PRO A 98 7.08 9.28 60.54
N PRO A 99 8.33 9.34 60.00
CA PRO A 99 8.63 9.16 58.59
C PRO A 99 8.75 7.68 58.21
N GLU A 100 8.10 7.29 57.12
CA GLU A 100 8.27 5.98 56.48
C GLU A 100 8.93 6.12 55.10
N ALA A 101 9.77 5.15 54.79
CA ALA A 101 10.89 5.19 53.88
C ALA A 101 10.54 5.54 52.42
N GLU A 102 11.47 6.26 51.80
CA GLU A 102 11.53 6.54 50.36
C GLU A 102 11.52 5.23 49.55
N PRO A 103 10.54 5.01 48.65
CA PRO A 103 10.66 3.99 47.63
C PRO A 103 11.67 4.45 46.56
N PRO A 104 12.49 3.53 46.03
CA PRO A 104 13.63 3.86 45.18
C PRO A 104 13.21 4.55 43.89
N ALA A 105 14.10 5.42 43.42
CA ALA A 105 14.02 6.15 42.16
C ALA A 105 13.46 5.28 41.03
N ALA A 106 12.37 5.76 40.45
CA ALA A 106 11.82 5.24 39.21
C ALA A 106 12.95 5.17 38.16
N THR A 107 13.24 3.95 37.71
CA THR A 107 13.98 3.70 36.48
C THR A 107 13.38 4.56 35.37
N PRO A 108 14.16 5.27 34.54
CA PRO A 108 13.58 6.02 33.42
C PRO A 108 12.76 5.05 32.59
N ALA A 109 11.47 5.34 32.45
CA ALA A 109 10.62 4.65 31.48
C ALA A 109 11.36 4.65 30.15
N ALA A 110 11.57 3.48 29.57
CA ALA A 110 12.09 3.37 28.22
C ALA A 110 11.17 4.22 27.33
N GLU A 111 11.65 5.39 26.91
CA GLU A 111 10.98 6.23 25.94
C GLU A 111 10.69 5.32 24.75
N THR A 112 9.40 5.08 24.50
CA THR A 112 8.93 4.30 23.36
C THR A 112 9.16 5.16 22.13
N ARG A 113 10.41 5.20 21.67
CA ARG A 113 10.80 5.90 20.45
C ARG A 113 10.04 5.27 19.30
N SER A 114 9.20 6.07 18.63
CA SER A 114 8.55 5.68 17.38
C SER A 114 9.60 5.09 16.44
N PRO A 115 9.32 3.95 15.77
CA PRO A 115 10.28 3.34 14.87
C PRO A 115 10.64 4.34 13.76
N ALA A 116 11.93 4.49 13.45
CA ALA A 116 12.35 5.29 12.31
C ALA A 116 11.90 4.60 11.01
N THR A 117 11.71 5.38 9.95
CA THR A 117 11.44 4.85 8.61
C THR A 117 12.43 5.40 7.60
N ALA A 118 12.78 4.56 6.62
CA ALA A 118 13.62 4.91 5.47
C ALA A 118 12.86 4.47 4.22
N VAL A 119 12.09 5.40 3.65
CA VAL A 119 11.23 5.12 2.51
C VAL A 119 12.09 4.78 1.28
N PRO A 120 11.85 3.63 0.60
CA PRO A 120 12.61 3.24 -0.58
C PRO A 120 12.45 4.27 -1.70
N GLY A 121 13.51 4.51 -2.47
CA GLY A 121 13.43 5.38 -3.65
C GLY A 121 12.42 4.88 -4.69
N SER A 122 11.91 5.79 -5.51
CA SER A 122 10.94 5.46 -6.57
C SER A 122 11.48 4.39 -7.52
N LEU A 123 10.67 3.37 -7.80
CA LEU A 123 11.07 2.20 -8.57
C LEU A 123 9.88 1.56 -9.28
N ARG A 124 10.10 1.09 -10.50
CA ARG A 124 9.19 0.19 -11.21
C ARG A 124 9.72 -1.24 -11.15
N ILE A 125 8.86 -2.17 -10.74
CA ILE A 125 9.19 -3.60 -10.64
C ILE A 125 8.26 -4.41 -11.53
N GLN A 126 8.82 -5.25 -12.39
CA GLN A 126 8.09 -6.24 -13.16
C GLN A 126 8.20 -7.61 -12.50
N TYR A 127 7.09 -8.33 -12.45
CA TYR A 127 6.99 -9.66 -11.88
C TYR A 127 6.45 -10.67 -12.88
N GLN A 128 6.93 -11.90 -12.75
CA GLN A 128 6.30 -13.10 -13.30
C GLN A 128 5.46 -13.74 -12.19
N LEU A 129 4.20 -14.04 -12.50
CA LEU A 129 3.29 -14.67 -11.55
C LEU A 129 3.05 -16.13 -11.95
N TYR A 130 3.05 -16.98 -10.94
CA TYR A 130 2.63 -18.38 -11.02
C TYR A 130 1.52 -18.59 -10.00
N GLY A 131 0.47 -19.31 -10.34
CA GLY A 131 -0.58 -19.60 -9.38
C GLY A 131 -1.34 -20.86 -9.71
N GLU A 132 -2.18 -21.26 -8.76
CA GLU A 132 -3.04 -22.43 -8.86
C GLU A 132 -4.42 -22.04 -8.29
N VAL A 133 -5.47 -22.37 -9.03
CA VAL A 133 -6.87 -22.21 -8.59
C VAL A 133 -7.60 -23.51 -8.84
N ARG A 134 -8.14 -24.15 -7.81
CA ARG A 134 -8.83 -25.45 -7.91
C ARG A 134 -7.99 -26.49 -8.65
N SER A 135 -6.69 -26.51 -8.37
CA SER A 135 -5.71 -27.37 -9.05
C SER A 135 -5.45 -27.08 -10.53
N PHE A 136 -5.92 -25.95 -11.06
CA PHE A 136 -5.55 -25.48 -12.39
C PHE A 136 -4.42 -24.45 -12.29
N PRO A 137 -3.23 -24.76 -12.83
CA PRO A 137 -2.13 -23.80 -12.85
C PRO A 137 -2.42 -22.68 -13.85
N TYR A 138 -1.97 -21.47 -13.53
CA TYR A 138 -2.00 -20.33 -14.45
C TYR A 138 -0.77 -19.44 -14.27
N THR A 139 -0.48 -18.64 -15.29
CA THR A 139 0.59 -17.65 -15.27
C THR A 139 0.04 -16.27 -15.60
N ALA A 140 0.59 -15.24 -14.95
CA ALA A 140 0.25 -13.85 -15.21
C ALA A 140 1.51 -12.98 -15.19
N LYS A 141 1.36 -11.71 -15.53
CA LYS A 141 2.39 -10.68 -15.34
C LYS A 141 1.87 -9.65 -14.36
N ALA A 142 2.77 -9.07 -13.57
CA ALA A 142 2.42 -7.91 -12.77
C ALA A 142 3.47 -6.80 -12.89
N GLU A 143 3.04 -5.57 -12.69
CA GLU A 143 3.89 -4.39 -12.56
C GLU A 143 3.53 -3.67 -11.26
N LEU A 144 4.54 -3.42 -10.42
CA LEU A 144 4.45 -2.48 -9.31
C LEU A 144 5.15 -1.18 -9.73
N LEU A 145 4.40 -0.07 -9.73
CA LEU A 145 4.95 1.27 -9.79
C LEU A 145 4.94 1.84 -8.37
N TRP A 146 6.12 2.11 -7.82
CA TRP A 146 6.31 2.82 -6.57
C TRP A 146 6.93 4.18 -6.88
N ALA A 147 6.25 5.27 -6.52
CA ALA A 147 6.72 6.62 -6.76
C ALA A 147 6.42 7.55 -5.58
N HIS A 148 7.32 8.47 -5.27
CA HIS A 148 7.11 9.53 -4.28
C HIS A 148 8.05 10.71 -4.55
N ASP A 149 7.66 11.89 -4.06
CA ASP A 149 8.46 13.14 -4.13
C ASP A 149 9.10 13.53 -2.79
N GLY A 150 8.85 12.73 -1.74
CA GLY A 150 9.30 12.99 -0.37
C GLY A 150 8.21 13.53 0.55
N GLU A 151 7.09 13.99 0.00
CA GLU A 151 5.91 14.44 0.75
C GLU A 151 4.69 13.57 0.47
N ALA A 152 4.46 13.21 -0.79
CA ALA A 152 3.37 12.38 -1.25
C ALA A 152 3.90 11.13 -1.95
N TYR A 153 3.11 10.05 -1.93
CA TYR A 153 3.43 8.81 -2.61
C TYR A 153 2.25 8.26 -3.42
N GLU A 154 2.60 7.44 -4.40
CA GLU A 154 1.70 6.57 -5.14
C GLU A 154 2.32 5.18 -5.29
N ALA A 155 1.54 4.15 -4.96
CA ALA A 155 1.82 2.76 -5.28
C ALA A 155 0.72 2.24 -6.21
N GLN A 156 1.09 1.62 -7.33
CA GLN A 156 0.16 0.96 -8.24
C GLN A 156 0.64 -0.45 -8.54
N LEU A 157 -0.18 -1.45 -8.23
CA LEU A 157 0.05 -2.84 -8.61
C LEU A 157 -0.96 -3.23 -9.69
N GLU A 158 -0.49 -3.56 -10.89
CA GLU A 158 -1.32 -4.04 -11.99
C GLU A 158 -0.98 -5.48 -12.32
N ILE A 159 -1.96 -6.37 -12.22
CA ILE A 159 -1.87 -7.79 -12.58
C ILE A 159 -2.66 -7.99 -13.87
N SER A 160 -2.06 -8.65 -14.85
CA SER A 160 -2.72 -8.96 -16.13
C SER A 160 -2.41 -10.38 -16.59
N ALA A 161 -3.43 -11.05 -17.10
CA ALA A 161 -3.32 -12.36 -17.70
C ALA A 161 -4.13 -12.41 -19.00
N PHE A 162 -3.58 -13.08 -20.01
CA PHE A 162 -4.22 -13.21 -21.32
C PHE A 162 -5.57 -13.94 -21.15
N LEU A 163 -6.65 -13.39 -21.74
CA LEU A 163 -8.05 -13.85 -21.63
C LEU A 163 -8.71 -13.75 -20.24
N LEU A 164 -7.93 -13.66 -19.17
CA LEU A 164 -8.39 -13.57 -17.78
C LEU A 164 -8.64 -12.12 -17.31
N GLY A 165 -8.14 -11.14 -18.06
CA GLY A 165 -8.32 -9.71 -17.80
C GLY A 165 -7.21 -9.12 -16.93
N SER A 166 -7.53 -8.02 -16.25
CA SER A 166 -6.59 -7.29 -15.40
C SER A 166 -7.23 -6.85 -14.09
N ARG A 167 -6.42 -6.78 -13.04
CA ARG A 167 -6.74 -6.15 -11.76
C ARG A 167 -5.71 -5.09 -11.44
N ARG A 168 -6.14 -3.94 -10.95
CA ARG A 168 -5.26 -2.84 -10.53
C ARG A 168 -5.60 -2.41 -9.11
N GLN A 169 -4.61 -2.48 -8.23
CA GLN A 169 -4.66 -1.86 -6.92
C GLN A 169 -3.86 -0.55 -6.94
N THR A 170 -4.37 0.48 -6.26
CA THR A 170 -3.69 1.77 -6.12
C THR A 170 -3.75 2.23 -4.67
N SER A 171 -2.62 2.66 -4.13
CA SER A 171 -2.53 3.35 -2.84
C SER A 171 -1.93 4.73 -3.05
N ARG A 172 -2.53 5.76 -2.46
CA ARG A 172 -2.01 7.14 -2.48
C ARG A 172 -2.10 7.73 -1.09
N GLY A 173 -1.07 8.49 -0.72
CA GLY A 173 -1.00 9.09 0.61
C GLY A 173 0.12 10.09 0.77
N GLN A 174 0.45 10.36 2.03
CA GLN A 174 1.58 11.19 2.43
C GLN A 174 2.69 10.34 3.02
N LEU A 175 3.91 10.87 2.99
CA LEU A 175 5.02 10.39 3.78
C LEU A 175 5.10 11.22 5.07
N THR A 176 5.27 10.55 6.20
CA THR A 176 5.46 11.15 7.52
C THR A 176 6.72 10.55 8.16
N PRO A 177 7.22 11.09 9.28
CA PRO A 177 8.35 10.50 9.99
C PRO A 177 8.14 9.02 10.37
N GLU A 178 6.88 8.61 10.58
CA GLU A 178 6.48 7.23 10.90
C GLU A 178 6.29 6.34 9.66
N GLY A 179 6.47 6.89 8.44
CA GLY A 179 6.39 6.18 7.17
C GLY A 179 5.20 6.59 6.31
N LEU A 180 4.55 5.62 5.70
CA LEU A 180 3.43 5.84 4.79
C LEU A 180 2.16 6.17 5.59
N ARG A 181 1.45 7.20 5.16
CA ARG A 181 0.13 7.58 5.66
C ARG A 181 -0.89 7.55 4.52
N PRO A 182 -1.50 6.39 4.22
CA PRO A 182 -2.45 6.24 3.11
C PRO A 182 -3.67 7.17 3.28
N LYS A 183 -4.11 7.79 2.19
CA LYS A 183 -5.36 8.56 2.14
C LYS A 183 -6.46 7.80 1.41
N ARG A 184 -6.09 7.05 0.38
CA ARG A 184 -7.01 6.27 -0.43
C ARG A 184 -6.35 4.98 -0.90
N PHE A 185 -7.08 3.89 -0.76
CA PHE A 185 -6.82 2.63 -1.41
C PHE A 185 -7.92 2.32 -2.42
N GLY A 186 -7.56 1.89 -3.62
CA GLY A 186 -8.48 1.54 -4.70
C GLY A 186 -8.15 0.15 -5.25
N ASP A 187 -9.18 -0.60 -5.61
CA ASP A 187 -9.09 -1.92 -6.21
C ASP A 187 -10.07 -2.02 -7.38
N LYS A 188 -9.52 -2.12 -8.59
CA LYS A 188 -10.26 -2.10 -9.85
C LYS A 188 -10.03 -3.40 -10.62
N VAL A 189 -11.12 -4.10 -10.91
CA VAL A 189 -11.14 -5.21 -11.88
C VAL A 189 -11.98 -4.81 -13.08
N ARG A 190 -13.31 -4.80 -12.90
CA ARG A 190 -14.27 -4.21 -13.86
C ARG A 190 -14.71 -2.83 -13.39
N SER A 191 -15.23 -2.78 -12.16
CA SER A 191 -15.52 -1.56 -11.40
C SER A 191 -14.48 -1.38 -10.31
N GLU A 192 -14.30 -0.14 -9.86
CA GLU A 192 -13.42 0.18 -8.73
C GLU A 192 -14.22 0.21 -7.42
N VAL A 193 -13.65 -0.38 -6.38
CA VAL A 193 -14.03 -0.17 -4.97
C VAL A 193 -12.86 0.41 -4.22
N ALA A 194 -13.12 1.17 -3.17
CA ALA A 194 -12.08 1.92 -2.48
C ALA A 194 -12.32 2.04 -0.97
N ALA A 195 -11.23 2.28 -0.25
CA ALA A 195 -11.23 2.69 1.14
C ALA A 195 -10.63 4.09 1.27
N HIS A 196 -11.25 4.93 2.08
CA HIS A 196 -10.84 6.30 2.38
C HIS A 196 -10.43 6.39 3.85
N PHE A 197 -9.24 6.91 4.10
CA PHE A 197 -8.66 7.05 5.43
C PHE A 197 -8.95 8.46 5.97
N GLU A 198 -9.97 8.57 6.83
CA GLU A 198 -10.44 9.82 7.41
C GLU A 198 -9.79 10.03 8.78
N TYR A 199 -8.54 10.49 8.79
CA TYR A 199 -7.74 10.64 10.01
C TYR A 199 -8.39 11.58 11.04
N ASP A 200 -8.98 12.70 10.60
CA ASP A 200 -9.63 13.65 11.50
C ASP A 200 -10.86 13.05 12.22
N LYS A 201 -11.44 11.99 11.63
CA LYS A 201 -12.59 11.27 12.17
C LYS A 201 -12.20 9.96 12.87
N GLY A 202 -10.94 9.53 12.76
CA GLY A 202 -10.48 8.23 13.26
C GLY A 202 -11.16 7.04 12.56
N LYS A 203 -11.49 7.15 11.27
CA LYS A 203 -12.30 6.15 10.55
C LYS A 203 -11.74 5.78 9.18
N VAL A 204 -12.08 4.58 8.74
CA VAL A 204 -11.95 4.12 7.36
C VAL A 204 -13.35 3.98 6.77
N ILE A 205 -13.60 4.67 5.66
CA ILE A 205 -14.88 4.63 4.93
C ILE A 205 -14.71 3.85 3.64
N PHE A 206 -15.56 2.84 3.42
CA PHE A 206 -15.53 2.01 2.21
C PHE A 206 -16.56 2.47 1.18
N SER A 207 -16.16 2.60 -0.08
CA SER A 207 -17.07 2.93 -1.19
C SER A 207 -18.00 1.76 -1.57
N ALA A 208 -17.79 0.58 -0.98
CA ALA A 208 -18.56 -0.62 -1.23
C ALA A 208 -19.84 -0.72 -0.38
N ASN A 209 -20.22 0.36 0.32
CA ASN A 209 -21.36 0.39 1.26
C ASN A 209 -21.28 -0.69 2.35
N THR A 210 -20.06 -1.06 2.76
CA THR A 210 -19.81 -1.92 3.92
C THR A 210 -19.66 -1.07 5.18
N PRO A 211 -19.83 -1.65 6.39
CA PRO A 211 -19.61 -0.93 7.63
C PRO A 211 -18.22 -0.28 7.66
N GLU A 212 -18.16 0.96 8.15
CA GLU A 212 -16.90 1.66 8.42
C GLU A 212 -16.06 0.90 9.46
N ALA A 213 -14.75 1.11 9.44
CA ALA A 213 -13.82 0.56 10.42
C ALA A 213 -13.16 1.69 11.23
N THR A 214 -12.79 1.40 12.48
CA THR A 214 -11.93 2.29 13.27
C THR A 214 -10.54 2.35 12.64
N LEU A 215 -10.01 3.57 12.48
CA LEU A 215 -8.66 3.78 11.96
C LEU A 215 -7.64 3.69 13.09
N GLN A 216 -6.79 2.67 13.05
CA GLN A 216 -5.73 2.49 14.05
C GLN A 216 -4.49 3.33 13.70
N PRO A 217 -3.68 3.73 14.70
CA PRO A 217 -2.37 4.35 14.44
C PRO A 217 -1.49 3.46 13.55
N GLY A 218 -0.83 4.05 12.57
CA GLY A 218 0.04 3.32 11.63
C GLY A 218 -0.69 2.42 10.63
N ALA A 219 -2.03 2.47 10.56
CA ALA A 219 -2.81 1.67 9.62
C ALA A 219 -2.33 1.87 8.17
N GLN A 220 -2.22 0.75 7.47
CA GLN A 220 -1.83 0.66 6.08
C GLN A 220 -2.96 0.06 5.27
N ASP A 221 -2.95 0.25 3.95
CA ASP A 221 -3.77 -0.58 3.07
C ASP A 221 -3.02 -1.83 2.62
N GLN A 222 -3.74 -2.78 2.02
CA GLN A 222 -3.20 -4.07 1.58
C GLN A 222 -2.13 -3.98 0.49
N LEU A 223 -1.89 -2.81 -0.11
CA LEU A 223 -0.76 -2.58 -1.01
C LEU A 223 0.38 -1.83 -0.30
N SER A 224 0.07 -0.73 0.40
CA SER A 224 1.05 0.10 1.09
C SER A 224 1.76 -0.63 2.23
N ILE A 225 1.12 -1.63 2.85
CA ILE A 225 1.68 -2.40 3.95
C ILE A 225 3.04 -3.02 3.63
N PHE A 226 3.23 -3.51 2.40
CA PHE A 226 4.50 -4.11 1.99
C PHE A 226 5.62 -3.08 1.89
N VAL A 227 5.30 -1.88 1.40
CA VAL A 227 6.25 -0.77 1.33
C VAL A 227 6.53 -0.19 2.71
N GLN A 228 5.53 -0.15 3.60
CA GLN A 228 5.73 0.27 4.99
C GLN A 228 6.67 -0.69 5.73
N ILE A 229 6.48 -2.00 5.60
CA ILE A 229 7.37 -3.00 6.19
C ILE A 229 8.80 -2.84 5.63
N ALA A 230 8.93 -2.67 4.31
CA ALA A 230 10.22 -2.36 3.68
C ALA A 230 10.87 -1.11 4.28
N SER A 231 10.10 -0.04 4.47
CA SER A 231 10.59 1.24 5.00
C SER A 231 11.06 1.14 6.45
N LEU A 232 10.35 0.37 7.27
CA LEU A 232 10.71 0.10 8.67
C LEU A 232 12.03 -0.69 8.74
N ILE A 233 12.14 -1.77 7.97
CA ILE A 233 13.32 -2.64 7.96
C ILE A 233 14.53 -1.90 7.39
N ALA A 234 14.36 -1.13 6.30
CA ALA A 234 15.43 -0.37 5.69
C ALA A 234 16.03 0.69 6.63
N ALA A 235 15.22 1.25 7.55
CA ALA A 235 15.68 2.26 8.50
C ALA A 235 16.64 1.70 9.55
N GLU A 236 16.30 0.53 10.11
CA GLU A 236 17.02 -0.08 11.21
C GLU A 236 17.06 -1.61 11.08
N PRO A 237 17.76 -2.21 10.09
CA PRO A 237 17.70 -3.66 9.84
C PRO A 237 18.03 -4.51 11.08
N GLN A 238 18.96 -4.03 11.92
CA GLN A 238 19.38 -4.70 13.16
C GLN A 238 18.28 -4.81 14.22
N ARG A 239 17.19 -4.03 14.10
CA ARG A 239 16.02 -4.07 14.99
C ARG A 239 15.07 -5.23 14.64
N TYR A 240 15.30 -5.90 13.52
CA TYR A 240 14.44 -6.96 12.99
C TYR A 240 15.15 -8.31 12.87
N PRO A 241 15.73 -8.86 13.96
CA PRO A 241 16.24 -10.24 13.93
C PRO A 241 15.12 -11.25 13.69
N ARG A 242 15.50 -12.49 13.36
CA ARG A 242 14.57 -13.64 13.25
C ARG A 242 13.66 -13.72 14.48
N GLY A 243 12.36 -13.91 14.22
CA GLY A 243 11.32 -14.00 15.26
C GLY A 243 10.70 -12.65 15.64
N THR A 244 11.28 -11.52 15.22
CA THR A 244 10.65 -10.20 15.42
C THR A 244 9.32 -10.14 14.69
N ALA A 245 8.31 -9.64 15.39
CA ALA A 245 6.97 -9.48 14.84
C ALA A 245 6.67 -8.01 14.53
N ILE A 246 6.02 -7.78 13.40
CA ILE A 246 5.57 -6.46 12.95
C ILE A 246 4.04 -6.56 12.79
N GLU A 247 3.31 -5.75 13.54
CA GLU A 247 1.85 -5.72 13.52
C GLU A 247 1.32 -4.37 13.06
N MET A 248 0.36 -4.39 12.14
CA MET A 248 -0.39 -3.20 11.74
C MET A 248 -1.74 -3.56 11.14
N GLN A 249 -2.69 -2.64 11.23
CA GLN A 249 -3.96 -2.75 10.51
C GLN A 249 -3.70 -2.70 9.00
N ALA A 250 -4.25 -3.67 8.27
CA ALA A 250 -4.24 -3.78 6.83
C ALA A 250 -5.67 -3.59 6.31
N VAL A 251 -5.90 -2.46 5.66
CA VAL A 251 -7.20 -2.05 5.11
C VAL A 251 -7.32 -2.56 3.67
N GLY A 252 -8.30 -3.42 3.44
CA GLY A 252 -8.73 -3.83 2.11
C GLY A 252 -9.78 -2.87 1.53
N PRO A 253 -10.43 -3.23 0.42
CA PRO A 253 -11.43 -2.36 -0.22
C PRO A 253 -12.82 -2.43 0.44
N ARG A 254 -13.03 -3.34 1.41
CA ARG A 254 -14.33 -3.58 2.05
C ARG A 254 -14.26 -3.78 3.56
N GLU A 255 -13.11 -4.18 4.07
CA GLU A 255 -12.87 -4.55 5.47
C GLU A 255 -11.42 -4.23 5.84
N SER A 256 -11.09 -4.38 7.12
CA SER A 256 -9.73 -4.20 7.63
C SER A 256 -9.41 -5.28 8.65
N ASP A 257 -8.18 -5.79 8.63
CA ASP A 257 -7.70 -6.80 9.56
C ASP A 257 -6.38 -6.38 10.20
N ASN A 258 -6.02 -6.96 11.34
CA ASN A 258 -4.69 -6.76 11.93
C ASN A 258 -3.72 -7.83 11.42
N TRP A 259 -2.73 -7.42 10.64
CA TRP A 259 -1.73 -8.31 10.08
C TRP A 259 -0.50 -8.37 10.97
N ARG A 260 -0.05 -9.59 11.30
CA ARG A 260 1.18 -9.86 12.06
C ARG A 260 2.16 -10.61 11.18
N PHE A 261 3.21 -9.94 10.72
CA PHE A 261 4.35 -10.57 10.06
C PHE A 261 5.40 -10.97 11.08
N VAL A 262 6.05 -12.10 10.88
CA VAL A 262 7.20 -12.57 11.67
C VAL A 262 8.39 -12.69 10.74
N VAL A 263 9.55 -12.18 11.16
CA VAL A 263 10.80 -12.31 10.41
C VAL A 263 11.29 -13.75 10.48
N ASP A 264 11.41 -14.40 9.33
CA ASP A 264 11.94 -15.76 9.20
C ASP A 264 13.46 -15.77 9.06
N GLY A 265 14.06 -14.67 8.62
CA GLY A 265 15.50 -14.50 8.45
C GLY A 265 15.93 -14.40 6.99
N GLU A 266 17.23 -14.40 6.78
CA GLU A 266 17.82 -14.25 5.44
C GLU A 266 17.64 -15.51 4.60
N GLU A 267 17.33 -15.31 3.32
CA GLU A 267 17.15 -16.38 2.32
C GLU A 267 17.65 -15.89 0.97
N GLN A 268 18.48 -16.71 0.30
CA GLN A 268 18.88 -16.44 -1.07
C GLN A 268 17.90 -17.10 -2.05
N LEU A 269 17.31 -16.30 -2.94
CA LEU A 269 16.34 -16.75 -3.93
C LEU A 269 16.94 -16.79 -5.33
N LYS A 270 16.55 -17.81 -6.10
CA LYS A 270 16.72 -17.85 -7.56
C LYS A 270 15.42 -17.42 -8.21
N LEU A 271 15.36 -16.18 -8.69
CA LEU A 271 14.17 -15.58 -9.28
C LEU A 271 14.32 -15.46 -10.81
N PRO A 272 13.21 -15.25 -11.56
CA PRO A 272 13.26 -15.03 -13.01
C PRO A 272 14.22 -13.92 -13.45
N GLY A 273 14.40 -12.88 -12.63
CA GLY A 273 15.34 -11.79 -12.89
C GLY A 273 16.78 -12.04 -12.47
N GLY A 274 17.08 -13.16 -11.81
CA GLY A 274 18.40 -13.48 -11.26
C GLY A 274 18.38 -13.84 -9.77
N GLU A 275 19.56 -14.11 -9.22
CA GLU A 275 19.73 -14.38 -7.79
C GLU A 275 19.54 -13.10 -6.96
N GLN A 276 18.90 -13.23 -5.80
CA GLN A 276 18.69 -12.13 -4.85
C GLN A 276 18.89 -12.64 -3.42
N ASP A 277 19.71 -11.93 -2.64
CA ASP A 277 19.72 -12.08 -1.19
C ASP A 277 18.51 -11.34 -0.62
N THR A 278 17.75 -12.00 0.24
CA THR A 278 16.47 -11.46 0.74
C THR A 278 16.30 -11.67 2.23
N LEU A 279 15.44 -10.86 2.85
CA LEU A 279 14.89 -11.09 4.17
C LEU A 279 13.46 -11.61 4.01
N LYS A 280 13.18 -12.82 4.51
CA LYS A 280 11.84 -13.40 4.49
C LYS A 280 11.04 -13.00 5.73
N LEU A 281 9.77 -12.68 5.53
CA LEU A 281 8.75 -12.51 6.56
C LEU A 281 7.51 -13.35 6.23
N THR A 282 6.87 -13.90 7.25
CA THR A 282 5.63 -14.67 7.10
C THR A 282 4.52 -14.12 7.99
N ARG A 283 3.34 -13.89 7.40
CA ARG A 283 2.07 -13.74 8.13
C ARG A 283 1.33 -15.07 8.04
N ALA A 284 1.38 -15.84 9.12
CA ALA A 284 0.62 -17.08 9.27
C ALA A 284 -0.87 -16.79 9.55
N PRO A 285 -1.79 -17.66 9.12
CA PRO A 285 -3.21 -17.53 9.44
C PRO A 285 -3.41 -17.74 10.95
N ARG A 286 -4.19 -16.85 11.57
CA ARG A 286 -4.52 -16.94 13.01
C ARG A 286 -5.93 -17.47 13.27
N GLN A 287 -6.78 -17.46 12.25
CA GLN A 287 -8.13 -17.98 12.26
C GLN A 287 -8.37 -18.85 11.02
N PRO A 288 -9.38 -19.75 11.05
CA PRO A 288 -9.82 -20.43 9.85
C PRO A 288 -10.17 -19.45 8.73
N HIS A 289 -9.89 -19.82 7.48
CA HIS A 289 -10.15 -19.01 6.28
C HIS A 289 -9.29 -17.75 6.13
N GLU A 290 -8.28 -17.54 6.98
CA GLU A 290 -7.24 -16.55 6.72
C GLU A 290 -6.23 -17.08 5.71
N LEU A 291 -5.76 -16.21 4.83
CA LEU A 291 -4.65 -16.51 3.93
C LEU A 291 -3.30 -16.47 4.66
N THR A 292 -2.31 -17.18 4.13
CA THR A 292 -0.89 -17.04 4.48
C THR A 292 -0.24 -16.05 3.53
N VAL A 293 0.59 -15.13 4.06
CA VAL A 293 1.46 -14.26 3.26
C VAL A 293 2.90 -14.62 3.55
N GLU A 294 3.65 -14.93 2.50
CA GLU A 294 5.11 -15.01 2.55
C GLU A 294 5.67 -13.85 1.72
N LEU A 295 6.57 -13.07 2.32
CA LEU A 295 7.11 -11.82 1.78
C LEU A 295 8.64 -11.89 1.79
N TRP A 296 9.27 -11.63 0.66
CA TRP A 296 10.73 -11.55 0.55
C TRP A 296 11.14 -10.16 0.08
N LEU A 297 12.00 -9.53 0.87
CA LEU A 297 12.48 -8.16 0.67
C LEU A 297 13.96 -8.19 0.29
N ALA A 298 14.35 -7.52 -0.79
CA ALA A 298 15.75 -7.48 -1.23
C ALA A 298 16.43 -6.17 -0.83
N PRO A 299 17.50 -6.19 -0.02
CA PRO A 299 18.25 -4.99 0.35
C PRO A 299 18.77 -4.20 -0.86
N THR A 300 19.14 -4.90 -1.94
CA THR A 300 19.59 -4.34 -3.23
C THR A 300 18.56 -3.46 -3.92
N LEU A 301 17.26 -3.64 -3.61
CA LEU A 301 16.15 -2.83 -4.11
C LEU A 301 15.55 -1.94 -3.02
N GLY A 302 16.35 -1.56 -2.01
CA GLY A 302 15.86 -0.74 -0.89
C GLY A 302 14.83 -1.48 -0.04
N TYR A 303 14.96 -2.81 0.09
CA TYR A 303 14.01 -3.70 0.74
C TYR A 303 12.62 -3.77 0.09
N LEU A 304 12.44 -3.29 -1.16
CA LEU A 304 11.17 -3.51 -1.85
C LEU A 304 10.91 -5.01 -2.11
N PRO A 305 9.63 -5.43 -2.18
CA PRO A 305 9.28 -6.84 -2.32
C PRO A 305 9.77 -7.43 -3.65
N VAL A 306 10.63 -8.44 -3.58
CA VAL A 306 11.05 -9.22 -4.76
C VAL A 306 10.25 -10.51 -4.93
N ARG A 307 9.59 -10.96 -3.88
CA ARG A 307 8.63 -12.06 -3.96
C ARG A 307 7.50 -11.86 -2.95
N ILE A 308 6.28 -12.13 -3.40
CA ILE A 308 5.11 -12.20 -2.53
C ILE A 308 4.35 -13.46 -2.90
N LYS A 309 4.19 -14.37 -1.95
CA LYS A 309 3.38 -15.56 -2.13
C LYS A 309 2.20 -15.53 -1.18
N LEU A 310 1.01 -15.68 -1.74
CA LEU A 310 -0.26 -15.64 -1.02
C LEU A 310 -0.90 -17.01 -1.18
N THR A 311 -1.11 -17.71 -0.08
CA THR A 311 -1.67 -19.07 -0.08
C THR A 311 -2.95 -19.06 0.73
N GLN A 312 -4.02 -19.58 0.17
CA GLN A 312 -5.33 -19.63 0.78
C GLN A 312 -5.49 -20.85 1.69
N ASP A 313 -6.57 -20.87 2.47
CA ASP A 313 -6.92 -22.01 3.34
C ASP A 313 -7.16 -23.31 2.57
N ASN A 314 -7.67 -23.22 1.35
CA ASN A 314 -7.92 -24.35 0.45
C ASN A 314 -6.67 -24.80 -0.35
N GLY A 315 -5.53 -24.12 -0.19
CA GLY A 315 -4.28 -24.40 -0.92
C GLY A 315 -4.08 -23.63 -2.23
N ASP A 316 -5.11 -22.94 -2.76
CA ASP A 316 -4.97 -22.07 -3.92
C ASP A 316 -3.96 -20.96 -3.62
N PHE A 317 -3.12 -20.62 -4.60
CA PHE A 317 -2.05 -19.65 -4.36
C PHE A 317 -1.75 -18.77 -5.57
N ILE A 318 -1.08 -17.66 -5.27
CA ILE A 318 -0.40 -16.81 -6.23
C ILE A 318 1.00 -16.51 -5.70
N ASP A 319 2.00 -16.69 -6.55
CA ASP A 319 3.42 -16.48 -6.27
C ASP A 319 3.96 -15.46 -7.28
N GLN A 320 4.10 -14.23 -6.81
CA GLN A 320 4.62 -13.09 -7.54
C GLN A 320 6.14 -13.05 -7.38
N GLN A 321 6.89 -13.26 -8.46
CA GLN A 321 8.36 -13.34 -8.43
C GLN A 321 9.00 -12.27 -9.29
N TRP A 322 10.02 -11.60 -8.76
CA TRP A 322 10.74 -10.51 -9.43
C TRP A 322 11.38 -10.97 -10.74
N ARG A 323 11.19 -10.16 -11.78
CA ARG A 323 11.74 -10.38 -13.13
C ARG A 323 12.71 -9.30 -13.55
N SER A 324 12.41 -8.04 -13.24
CA SER A 324 13.29 -6.91 -13.53
C SER A 324 12.81 -5.67 -12.78
N SER A 325 13.69 -4.69 -12.59
CA SER A 325 13.33 -3.38 -12.05
C SER A 325 14.06 -2.27 -12.79
N GLY A 326 13.50 -1.06 -12.74
CA GLY A 326 14.08 0.13 -13.35
C GLY A 326 13.40 1.40 -12.86
N PRO A 327 13.84 2.57 -13.34
CA PRO A 327 13.18 3.83 -13.02
C PRO A 327 11.67 3.80 -13.33
N PRO A 328 10.86 4.55 -12.55
CA PRO A 328 9.43 4.71 -12.81
C PRO A 328 9.14 5.35 -14.16
#